data_AF-A0A2R8YD56-F1
#
_entry.id   AF-A0A2R8YD56-F1
#
_cell.length_a   1.000
_cell.length_b   1.000
_cell.length_c   1.000
_cell.angle_alpha   90.00
_cell.angle_beta   90.00
_cell.angle_gamma   90.00
#
_symmetry.space_group_name_H-M   'P 1'
#
loop_
_entity.id
_entity.type
_entity.pdbx_description
1 polymer ?
#
loop_
_entity_poly.entity_id
_entity_poly.type
_entity_poly.pdbx_seq_one_letter_code
_entity_poly.pdbx_strand_id
1 'polypeptide(L)'
;MPKIVLNGVTVDFPFQPYKCQQEYMTKVLECLQQKVNGILESPTGTGKTLCLLCTTLAWREHLRDGISARKIAERAQGELFPDRALSSW
;
A
#
# COMPACT_ATOMS: atom_id res chain seq x y z
N MET A 1 -17.50 -2.60 -4.05
CA MET A 1 -16.44 -3.49 -3.56
C MET A 1 -16.14 -3.10 -2.12
N PRO A 2 -16.30 -4.00 -1.13
CA PRO A 2 -15.87 -3.70 0.23
C PRO A 2 -14.38 -3.33 0.30
N LYS A 3 -14.08 -2.34 1.12
CA LYS A 3 -12.72 -1.90 1.44
C LYS A 3 -12.31 -2.51 2.76
N ILE A 4 -11.24 -3.27 2.76
CA ILE A 4 -10.64 -3.84 3.98
C ILE A 4 -9.28 -3.21 4.22
N VAL A 5 -8.97 -2.89 5.46
CA VAL A 5 -7.64 -2.36 5.83
C VAL A 5 -6.84 -3.50 6.44
N LEU A 6 -5.74 -3.86 5.79
CA LEU A 6 -4.82 -4.91 6.22
C LEU A 6 -3.41 -4.34 6.20
N ASN A 7 -2.64 -4.48 7.28
CA ASN A 7 -1.25 -3.98 7.39
C ASN A 7 -1.06 -2.52 6.89
N GLY A 8 -2.03 -1.64 7.18
CA GLY A 8 -2.00 -0.24 6.74
C GLY A 8 -2.29 0.00 5.26
N VAL A 9 -2.64 -1.04 4.50
CA VAL A 9 -3.02 -0.97 3.08
C VAL A 9 -4.52 -1.20 2.96
N THR A 10 -5.21 -0.30 2.24
CA THR A 10 -6.62 -0.47 1.90
C THR A 10 -6.74 -1.35 0.65
N VAL A 11 -7.34 -2.52 0.79
CA VAL A 11 -7.57 -3.47 -0.31
C VAL A 11 -9.03 -3.39 -0.74
N ASP A 12 -9.25 -3.09 -2.02
CA ASP A 12 -10.55 -3.23 -2.67
C ASP A 12 -10.77 -4.71 -3.05
N PHE A 13 -11.72 -5.37 -2.39
CA PHE A 13 -12.06 -6.76 -2.66
C PHE A 13 -13.47 -6.87 -3.24
N PRO A 14 -13.74 -7.73 -4.24
CA PRO A 14 -15.04 -7.74 -4.93
C PRO A 14 -16.22 -8.22 -4.07
N PHE A 15 -15.95 -8.99 -3.01
CA PHE A 15 -16.96 -9.58 -2.12
C PHE A 15 -16.54 -9.40 -0.66
N GLN A 16 -17.41 -9.73 0.31
CA GLN A 16 -16.98 -9.78 1.70
C GLN A 16 -15.97 -10.94 1.86
N PRO A 17 -14.71 -10.67 2.24
CA PRO A 17 -13.69 -11.70 2.25
C PRO A 17 -13.88 -12.66 3.43
N TYR A 18 -13.69 -13.95 3.16
CA TYR A 18 -13.60 -14.97 4.20
C TYR A 18 -12.37 -14.74 5.08
N LYS A 19 -12.39 -15.29 6.30
CA LYS A 19 -11.27 -15.18 7.24
C LYS A 19 -9.95 -15.68 6.64
N CYS A 20 -9.97 -16.84 5.98
CA CYS A 20 -8.77 -17.41 5.34
C CYS A 20 -8.24 -16.55 4.17
N GLN A 21 -9.12 -15.81 3.47
CA GLN A 21 -8.70 -14.87 2.43
C GLN A 21 -8.00 -13.66 3.06
N GLN A 22 -8.56 -13.12 4.16
CA GLN A 22 -7.92 -12.02 4.89
C GLN A 22 -6.54 -12.42 5.43
N GLU A 23 -6.41 -13.63 5.99
CA GLU A 23 -5.12 -14.18 6.44
C GLU A 23 -4.12 -14.30 5.29
N TYR A 24 -4.55 -14.86 4.15
CA TYR A 24 -3.71 -14.98 2.96
C TYR A 24 -3.24 -13.60 2.44
N MET A 25 -4.16 -12.64 2.30
CA MET A 25 -3.86 -11.28 1.87
C MET A 25 -2.91 -10.57 2.86
N THR A 26 -3.09 -10.78 4.16
CA THR A 26 -2.19 -10.26 5.20
C THR A 26 -0.77 -10.80 5.02
N LYS A 27 -0.61 -12.10 4.76
CA LYS A 27 0.71 -12.70 4.51
C LYS A 27 1.36 -12.24 3.22
N VAL A 28 0.58 -12.00 2.16
CA VAL A 28 1.08 -11.36 0.93
C VAL A 28 1.62 -9.96 1.24
N LEU A 29 0.89 -9.14 2.00
CA LEU A 29 1.32 -7.80 2.39
C LEU A 29 2.59 -7.82 3.25
N GLU A 30 2.67 -8.72 4.24
CA GLU A 30 3.88 -8.91 5.05
C GLU A 30 5.10 -9.17 4.15
N CYS A 31 5.00 -10.12 3.22
CA CYS A 31 6.10 -10.46 2.30
C CYS A 31 6.54 -9.26 1.45
N LEU A 32 5.58 -8.54 0.87
CA LEU A 32 5.84 -7.37 0.03
C LEU A 32 6.48 -6.21 0.81
N GLN A 33 5.96 -5.90 2.00
CA GLN A 33 6.46 -4.80 2.85
C GLN A 33 7.84 -5.12 3.44
N GLN A 34 8.07 -6.36 3.87
CA GLN A 34 9.34 -6.81 4.44
C GLN A 34 10.38 -7.19 3.39
N LYS A 35 10.00 -7.24 2.10
CA LYS A 35 10.86 -7.63 0.97
C LYS A 35 11.43 -9.05 1.12
N VAL A 36 10.59 -9.98 1.57
CA VAL A 36 10.94 -11.40 1.75
C VAL A 36 10.11 -12.29 0.84
N ASN A 37 10.65 -13.46 0.52
CA ASN A 37 9.92 -14.48 -0.21
C ASN A 37 8.95 -15.22 0.73
N GLY A 38 7.76 -15.58 0.24
CA GLY A 38 6.75 -16.32 0.99
C GLY A 38 6.25 -17.54 0.22
N ILE A 39 6.13 -18.67 0.92
CA ILE A 39 5.45 -19.87 0.42
C ILE A 39 4.10 -19.92 1.14
N LEU A 40 3.04 -19.54 0.43
CA LEU A 40 1.70 -19.39 1.00
C LEU A 40 0.76 -20.45 0.43
N GLU A 41 0.27 -21.31 1.30
CA GLU A 41 -0.79 -22.27 0.96
C GLU A 41 -2.15 -21.80 1.48
N SER A 42 -3.19 -22.11 0.71
CA SER A 42 -4.58 -21.93 1.11
C SER A 42 -5.42 -23.02 0.43
N PRO A 43 -6.55 -23.43 1.04
CA PRO A 43 -7.43 -24.45 0.46
C PRO A 43 -7.82 -24.16 -1.00
N THR A 44 -8.20 -25.19 -1.75
CA THR A 44 -8.74 -25.01 -3.10
C THR A 44 -10.11 -24.34 -3.05
N GLY A 45 -10.48 -23.61 -4.10
CA GLY A 45 -11.79 -22.93 -4.19
C GLY A 45 -11.93 -21.64 -3.37
N THR A 46 -10.91 -21.22 -2.60
CA THR A 46 -10.95 -19.99 -1.79
C THR A 46 -10.59 -18.71 -2.55
N GLY A 47 -10.34 -18.78 -3.86
CA GLY A 47 -9.99 -17.60 -4.66
C GLY A 47 -8.59 -17.05 -4.40
N LYS A 48 -7.58 -17.92 -4.21
CA LYS A 48 -6.16 -17.52 -4.02
C LYS A 48 -5.66 -16.50 -5.05
N THR A 49 -5.94 -16.74 -6.33
CA THR A 49 -5.55 -15.83 -7.42
C THR A 49 -6.14 -14.45 -7.24
N LEU A 50 -7.42 -14.39 -6.86
CA LEU A 50 -8.11 -13.13 -6.62
C LEU A 50 -7.52 -12.39 -5.40
N CYS A 51 -7.26 -13.11 -4.30
CA CYS A 51 -6.60 -12.56 -3.12
C CYS A 51 -5.23 -11.96 -3.46
N LEU A 52 -4.40 -12.70 -4.20
CA LEU A 52 -3.08 -12.27 -4.62
C LEU A 52 -3.14 -11.01 -5.49
N LEU A 53 -4.02 -10.98 -6.50
CA LEU A 53 -4.13 -9.85 -7.42
C LEU A 53 -4.63 -8.58 -6.72
N CYS A 54 -5.75 -8.66 -6.00
CA CYS A 54 -6.32 -7.51 -5.29
C CYS A 54 -5.31 -6.90 -4.30
N THR A 55 -4.64 -7.76 -3.53
CA THR A 55 -3.65 -7.33 -2.54
C THR A 55 -2.43 -6.68 -3.18
N THR A 56 -1.90 -7.28 -4.24
CA THR A 56 -0.69 -6.77 -4.91
C THR A 56 -0.96 -5.42 -5.58
N LEU A 57 -2.14 -5.26 -6.20
CA LEU A 57 -2.54 -3.98 -6.80
C LEU A 57 -2.73 -2.90 -5.74
N ALA A 58 -3.41 -3.23 -4.64
CA ALA A 58 -3.60 -2.32 -3.51
C ALA A 58 -2.27 -1.88 -2.88
N TRP A 59 -1.33 -2.80 -2.70
CA TRP A 59 0.01 -2.49 -2.20
C TRP A 59 0.78 -1.57 -3.16
N ARG A 60 0.71 -1.82 -4.46
CA ARG A 60 1.33 -0.96 -5.48
C ARG A 60 0.76 0.46 -5.47
N GLU A 61 -0.56 0.59 -5.36
CA GLU A 61 -1.25 1.89 -5.22
C GLU A 61 -0.77 2.63 -3.96
N HIS A 62 -0.76 1.94 -2.82
CA HIS A 62 -0.29 2.48 -1.54
C HIS A 62 1.16 2.99 -1.62
N LEU A 63 2.06 2.26 -2.29
CA LEU A 63 3.42 2.71 -2.52
C LEU A 63 3.49 3.98 -3.38
N ARG A 64 2.73 4.00 -4.49
CA ARG A 64 2.68 5.16 -5.40
C ARG A 64 2.20 6.41 -4.68
N ASP A 65 1.19 6.26 -3.83
CA ASP A 65 0.60 7.36 -3.07
C ASP A 65 1.58 7.87 -2.00
N GLY A 66 2.28 6.98 -1.30
CA GLY A 66 3.35 7.36 -0.36
C GLY A 66 4.49 8.14 -1.02
N ILE A 67 4.91 7.72 -2.23
CA ILE A 67 5.93 8.44 -3.01
C ILE A 67 5.43 9.82 -3.42
N SER A 68 4.17 9.91 -3.86
CA SER A 68 3.55 11.18 -4.29
C SER A 68 3.43 12.15 -3.12
N ALA A 69 2.96 11.69 -1.97
CA ALA A 69 2.85 12.48 -0.74
C ALA A 69 4.22 13.01 -0.29
N ARG A 70 5.27 12.17 -0.34
CA ARG A 70 6.63 12.58 -0.02
C ARG A 70 7.15 13.68 -0.96
N LYS A 71 6.95 13.54 -2.27
CA LYS A 71 7.34 14.57 -3.25
C LYS A 71 6.62 15.90 -3.01
N ILE A 72 5.34 15.86 -2.65
CA ILE A 72 4.56 17.06 -2.32
C ILE A 72 5.13 17.73 -1.05
N ALA A 73 5.41 16.94 -0.02
CA ALA A 73 6.01 17.45 1.22
C ALA A 73 7.38 18.09 0.99
N GLU A 74 8.23 17.47 0.16
CA GLU A 74 9.55 18.01 -0.22
C GLU A 74 9.44 19.36 -0.96
N ARG A 75 8.44 19.53 -1.85
CA ARG A 75 8.17 20.81 -2.52
C ARG A 75 7.65 21.88 -1.57
N ALA A 76 6.71 21.54 -0.70
CA ALA A 76 6.15 22.48 0.27
C ALA A 76 7.22 22.98 1.27
N GLN A 77 8.19 22.14 1.63
CA GLN A 77 9.35 22.56 2.44
C GLN A 77 10.31 23.46 1.66
N GLY A 78 10.47 23.25 0.36
CA GLY A 78 11.27 24.12 -0.51
C GLY A 78 10.66 25.52 -0.74
N GLU A 79 9.33 25.63 -0.71
CA GLU A 79 8.60 26.90 -0.80
C GLU A 79 8.55 27.67 0.54
N LEU A 80 8.93 27.05 1.66
CA LEU A 80 8.93 27.67 3.00
C LEU A 80 10.16 28.57 3.27
N PHE A 81 10.93 28.95 2.24
CA PHE A 81 11.93 30.02 2.31
C PHE A 81 11.64 31.12 1.27
N PRO A 82 10.62 31.98 1.46
CA PRO A 82 10.36 33.09 0.53
C PRO A 82 11.37 34.25 0.66
N ASP A 83 12.14 34.33 1.74
CA ASP A 83 13.05 35.47 1.98
C ASP A 83 14.39 35.00 2.55
N ARG A 84 15.28 34.51 1.69
CA ARG A 84 16.70 34.73 1.94
C ARG A 84 16.96 36.18 1.54
N ALA A 85 16.81 37.04 2.54
CA ALA A 85 17.08 38.47 2.55
C ALA A 85 17.89 38.94 1.33
N LEU A 86 17.29 39.87 0.57
CA LEU A 86 18.05 40.92 -0.09
C LEU A 86 18.80 41.69 1.00
N SER A 87 19.96 41.17 1.43
CA SER A 87 20.95 41.97 2.13
C SER A 87 21.52 42.92 1.10
N SER A 88 20.93 44.12 1.09
CA SER A 88 21.41 45.32 0.40
C SER A 88 22.85 45.62 0.80
N TRP A 89 23.81 45.35 -0.08
CA TRP A 89 25.10 46.05 -0.24
C TRP A 89 25.55 45.92 -1.70
#